data_AF-A0A4Z0NC67-F1
#
_entry.id   AF-A0A4Z0NC67-F1
#
_cell.length_a   1.000
_cell.length_b   1.000
_cell.length_c   1.000
_cell.angle_alpha   90.00
_cell.angle_beta   90.00
_cell.angle_gamma   90.00
#
_symmetry.space_group_name_H-M   'P 1'
#
loop_
_entity.id
_entity.type
_entity.pdbx_description
1 polymer ?
#
loop_
_entity_poly.entity_id
_entity_poly.type
_entity_poly.pdbx_seq_one_letter_code
_entity_poly.pdbx_strand_id
1 'polypeptide(L)'
;MNKFSSVWVFSDTPSRLPELMSGAQAVGEKVNAFVLNEADSATACHLGADHVWLLSGKPEDRMIEDYAAAMAETIRQHSEGGAVLLPNTRRGKLLAAKLGYRLSAAVSNDASEVALQDGTG
;
A
#
# COMPACT_ATOMS: atom_id res chain seq x y z
N MET A 1 -2.59 -20.31 -9.36
CA MET A 1 -3.05 -19.62 -8.14
C MET A 1 -2.91 -18.14 -8.41
N ASN A 2 -4.02 -17.40 -8.54
CA ASN A 2 -4.02 -16.10 -9.21
C ASN A 2 -3.78 -14.93 -8.22
N LYS A 3 -2.65 -14.95 -7.51
CA LYS A 3 -2.27 -13.86 -6.59
C LYS A 3 -1.75 -12.64 -7.37
N PHE A 4 -1.84 -11.45 -6.79
CA PHE A 4 -1.08 -10.30 -7.29
C PHE A 4 0.41 -10.54 -7.09
N SER A 5 1.23 -10.27 -8.12
CA SER A 5 2.69 -10.38 -8.04
C SER A 5 3.29 -9.53 -6.92
N SER A 6 2.68 -8.38 -6.62
CA SER A 6 3.09 -7.48 -5.57
C SER A 6 1.89 -6.74 -4.99
N VAL A 7 1.81 -6.66 -3.66
CA VAL A 7 0.83 -5.84 -2.96
C VAL A 7 1.57 -4.83 -2.10
N TRP A 8 1.19 -3.57 -2.23
CA TRP A 8 1.78 -2.47 -1.48
C TRP A 8 0.83 -2.01 -0.39
N VAL A 9 1.35 -1.77 0.80
CA VAL A 9 0.57 -1.33 1.96
C VAL A 9 1.12 0.02 2.43
N PHE A 10 0.22 0.94 2.76
CA PHE A 10 0.55 2.14 3.50
C PHE A 10 -0.57 2.45 4.49
N SER A 11 -0.21 2.89 5.69
CA SER A 11 -1.16 3.45 6.66
C SER A 11 -0.53 4.65 7.36
N ASP A 12 -1.27 5.75 7.45
CA ASP A 12 -0.94 6.89 8.31
C ASP A 12 -1.44 6.71 9.75
N THR A 13 -2.11 5.59 10.03
CA THR A 13 -2.63 5.20 11.33
C THR A 13 -2.00 3.87 11.75
N PRO A 14 -1.05 3.85 12.72
CA PRO A 14 -0.29 2.65 13.06
C PRO A 14 -1.18 1.44 13.43
N SER A 15 -2.29 1.67 14.14
CA SER A 15 -3.21 0.60 14.55
C SER A 15 -3.93 -0.10 13.40
N ARG A 16 -3.93 0.48 12.19
CA ARG A 16 -4.55 -0.13 10.98
C ARG A 16 -3.56 -0.93 10.13
N LEU A 17 -2.26 -0.78 10.39
CA LEU A 17 -1.23 -1.47 9.62
C LEU A 17 -1.36 -3.00 9.70
N PRO A 18 -1.59 -3.63 10.88
CA PRO A 18 -1.73 -5.09 10.98
C PRO A 18 -2.85 -5.66 10.10
N GLU A 19 -4.01 -5.00 10.09
CA GLU A 19 -5.18 -5.42 9.31
C GLU A 19 -4.88 -5.37 7.80
N LEU A 20 -4.30 -4.25 7.34
CA LEU A 20 -3.96 -4.09 5.91
C LEU A 20 -2.86 -5.07 5.47
N MET A 21 -1.87 -5.33 6.32
CA MET A 21 -0.82 -6.31 6.05
C MET A 21 -1.38 -7.72 5.94
N SER A 22 -2.31 -8.10 6.83
CA SER A 22 -3.00 -9.39 6.75
C SER A 22 -3.78 -9.55 5.44
N GLY A 23 -4.53 -8.51 5.03
CA GLY A 23 -5.21 -8.49 3.73
C GLY A 23 -4.24 -8.60 2.55
N ALA A 24 -3.09 -7.92 2.61
CA ALA A 24 -2.06 -7.99 1.57
C ALA A 24 -1.47 -9.39 1.42
N GLN A 25 -1.20 -10.08 2.52
CA GLN A 25 -0.66 -11.45 2.51
C GLN A 25 -1.65 -12.47 1.93
N ALA A 26 -2.94 -12.26 2.15
CA ALA A 26 -3.99 -13.10 1.58
C ALA A 26 -3.97 -13.06 0.05
N VAL A 27 -3.73 -11.89 -0.54
CA VAL A 27 -3.90 -11.67 -1.99
C VAL A 27 -2.62 -11.45 -2.80
N GLY A 28 -1.48 -11.22 -2.14
CA GLY A 28 -0.18 -10.99 -2.75
C GLY A 28 0.79 -12.16 -2.64
N GLU A 29 1.67 -12.29 -3.63
CA GLU A 29 2.86 -13.13 -3.56
C GLU A 29 3.99 -12.43 -2.79
N LYS A 30 4.18 -11.14 -3.06
CA LYS A 30 5.07 -10.24 -2.31
C LYS A 30 4.28 -9.11 -1.68
N VAL A 31 4.59 -8.79 -0.42
CA VAL A 31 4.01 -7.70 0.33
C VAL A 31 5.08 -6.66 0.64
N ASN A 32 4.88 -5.45 0.14
CA ASN A 32 5.76 -4.32 0.38
C ASN A 32 5.03 -3.27 1.24
N ALA A 33 5.73 -2.63 2.17
CA ALA A 33 5.15 -1.61 3.04
C ALA A 33 5.85 -0.27 2.89
N PHE A 34 5.10 0.81 2.76
CA PHE A 34 5.58 2.17 2.99
C PHE A 34 5.29 2.58 4.43
N VAL A 35 6.26 3.20 5.10
CA VAL A 35 6.18 3.59 6.52
C VAL A 35 6.75 5.00 6.72
N LEU A 36 6.35 5.66 7.80
CA LEU A 36 6.73 7.07 8.07
C LEU A 36 7.88 7.23 9.08
N ASN A 37 8.21 6.18 9.82
CA ASN A 37 9.24 6.19 10.86
C ASN A 37 9.79 4.77 11.09
N GLU A 38 10.88 4.67 11.84
CA GLU A 38 11.57 3.41 12.12
C GLU A 38 10.75 2.43 12.99
N ALA A 39 9.89 2.93 13.88
CA ALA A 39 9.04 2.07 14.70
C ALA A 39 7.99 1.34 13.86
N ASP A 40 7.39 2.04 12.90
CA ASP A 40 6.50 1.45 11.90
C ASP A 40 7.27 0.51 10.97
N SER A 41 8.54 0.79 10.65
CA SER A 41 9.38 -0.15 9.89
C SER A 41 9.53 -1.49 10.60
N ALA A 42 9.92 -1.47 11.88
CA ALA A 42 10.06 -2.69 12.68
C ALA A 42 8.73 -3.46 12.77
N THR A 43 7.62 -2.74 12.92
CA THR A 43 6.28 -3.32 12.93
C THR A 43 5.94 -3.99 11.60
N ALA A 44 6.16 -3.33 10.47
CA ALA A 44 5.92 -3.89 9.13
C ALA A 44 6.77 -5.15 8.87
N CYS A 45 8.04 -5.15 9.27
CA CYS A 45 8.90 -6.34 9.20
C CYS A 45 8.33 -7.49 10.05
N HIS A 46 7.90 -7.23 11.28
CA HIS A 46 7.32 -8.25 12.15
C HIS A 46 6.00 -8.82 11.59
N LEU A 47 5.23 -8.00 10.88
CA LEU A 47 4.00 -8.41 10.20
C LEU A 47 4.26 -9.17 8.89
N GLY A 48 5.51 -9.37 8.49
CA GLY A 48 5.89 -10.17 7.32
C GLY A 48 5.89 -9.39 6.00
N ALA A 49 6.28 -8.11 6.01
CA ALA A 49 6.64 -7.40 4.78
C ALA A 49 7.93 -7.98 4.17
N ASP A 50 7.93 -8.24 2.87
CA ASP A 50 9.12 -8.62 2.11
C ASP A 50 10.10 -7.45 1.98
N HIS A 51 9.57 -6.25 1.75
CA HIS A 51 10.35 -5.01 1.77
C HIS A 51 9.61 -3.88 2.47
N VAL A 52 10.37 -3.05 3.16
CA VAL A 52 9.88 -1.86 3.87
C VAL A 52 10.58 -0.63 3.34
N TRP A 53 9.80 0.37 2.96
CA TRP A 53 10.25 1.64 2.38
C TRP A 53 9.93 2.78 3.34
N LEU A 54 10.96 3.34 3.96
CA LEU A 54 10.83 4.49 4.84
C LEU A 54 10.67 5.78 4.03
N LEU A 55 9.48 6.38 4.09
CA LEU A 55 9.17 7.66 3.48
C LEU A 55 9.80 8.80 4.29
N SER A 56 10.71 9.54 3.66
CA SER A 56 11.47 10.62 4.30
C SER A 56 11.62 11.83 3.36
N GLY A 57 12.12 12.94 3.91
CA GLY A 57 12.44 14.15 3.13
C GLY A 57 11.26 15.08 2.84
N LYS A 58 10.05 14.76 3.34
CA LYS A 58 8.91 15.69 3.30
C LYS A 58 9.07 16.78 4.37
N PRO A 59 8.96 18.08 4.02
CA PRO A 59 8.83 19.16 5.01
C PRO A 59 7.65 18.94 5.97
N GLU A 60 7.76 19.40 7.23
CA GLU A 60 6.73 19.13 8.25
C GLU A 60 5.34 19.69 7.88
N ASP A 61 5.29 20.82 7.19
CA ASP A 61 4.08 21.54 6.76
C ASP A 61 3.35 20.89 5.58
N ARG A 62 3.94 19.87 4.95
CA ARG A 62 3.37 19.19 3.78
C ARG A 62 2.45 18.05 4.16
N MET A 63 1.52 17.75 3.26
CA MET A 63 0.55 16.68 3.45
C MET A 63 1.19 15.31 3.16
N ILE A 64 0.74 14.25 3.84
CA ILE A 64 1.22 12.88 3.62
C ILE A 64 1.03 12.47 2.17
N GLU A 65 -0.06 12.93 1.55
CA GLU A 65 -0.44 12.66 0.18
C GLU A 65 0.54 13.27 -0.85
N ASP A 66 1.52 14.08 -0.42
CA ASP A 66 2.61 14.55 -1.28
C ASP A 66 3.65 13.45 -1.55
N TYR A 67 3.70 12.40 -0.72
CA TYR A 67 4.49 11.19 -1.01
C TYR A 67 3.96 10.38 -2.20
N ALA A 68 2.75 10.65 -2.69
CA ALA A 68 2.15 9.89 -3.79
C ALA A 68 3.03 9.84 -5.05
N ALA A 69 3.82 10.88 -5.31
CA ALA A 69 4.77 10.88 -6.43
C ALA A 69 5.89 9.86 -6.21
N ALA A 70 6.57 9.92 -5.06
CA ALA A 70 7.63 9.00 -4.70
C ALA A 70 7.14 7.55 -4.62
N MET A 71 5.99 7.32 -3.95
CA MET A 71 5.38 5.99 -3.86
C MET A 71 5.09 5.41 -5.25
N ALA A 72 4.49 6.18 -6.16
CA ALA A 72 4.18 5.69 -7.50
C ALA A 72 5.44 5.38 -8.33
N GLU A 73 6.51 6.17 -8.16
CA GLU A 73 7.80 5.90 -8.79
C GLU A 73 8.43 4.62 -8.25
N THR A 74 8.48 4.44 -6.93
CA THR A 74 8.99 3.24 -6.29
C THR A 74 8.20 1.99 -6.72
N ILE A 75 6.86 2.07 -6.76
CA ILE A 75 5.99 0.97 -7.22
C ILE A 75 6.36 0.56 -8.65
N ARG A 76 6.49 1.52 -9.58
CA ARG A 76 6.86 1.23 -10.98
C ARG A 76 8.22 0.57 -11.12
N GLN A 77 9.18 0.96 -10.29
CA GLN A 77 10.54 0.42 -10.34
C GLN A 77 10.63 -1.02 -9.78
N HIS A 78 9.71 -1.39 -8.88
CA HIS A 78 9.80 -2.64 -8.11
C HIS A 78 8.63 -3.59 -8.36
N SER A 79 7.70 -3.27 -9.27
CA SER A 79 6.54 -4.10 -9.54
C SER A 79 6.03 -3.91 -10.98
N GLU A 80 5.78 -5.02 -11.68
CA GLU A 80 5.19 -5.02 -13.03
C GLU A 80 3.65 -5.01 -13.02
N GLY A 81 3.05 -5.16 -11.84
CA GLY A 81 1.61 -5.21 -11.61
C GLY A 81 1.29 -5.53 -10.15
N GLY A 82 0.07 -5.24 -9.72
CA GLY A 82 -0.29 -5.43 -8.32
C GLY A 82 -1.47 -4.61 -7.82
N ALA A 83 -1.58 -4.53 -6.50
CA ALA A 83 -2.56 -3.72 -5.79
C ALA A 83 -1.88 -2.82 -4.75
N VAL A 84 -2.54 -1.72 -4.38
CA VAL A 84 -2.15 -0.87 -3.25
C VAL A 84 -3.31 -0.87 -2.25
N LEU A 85 -3.06 -1.30 -1.02
CA LEU A 85 -4.03 -1.28 0.07
C LEU A 85 -3.78 -0.06 0.96
N LEU A 86 -4.83 0.71 1.17
CA LEU A 86 -4.82 1.96 1.94
C LEU A 86 -5.96 1.94 2.97
N PRO A 87 -5.79 2.58 4.12
CA PRO A 87 -6.86 2.68 5.10
C PRO A 87 -8.02 3.50 4.52
N ASN A 88 -9.25 3.10 4.84
CA ASN A 88 -10.46 3.79 4.42
C ASN A 88 -10.71 5.11 5.21
N THR A 89 -9.71 5.98 5.26
CA THR A 89 -9.77 7.32 5.89
C THR A 89 -9.85 8.39 4.81
N ARG A 90 -10.22 9.63 5.19
CA ARG A 90 -10.24 10.76 4.25
C ARG A 90 -8.88 10.96 3.55
N ARG A 91 -7.79 10.84 4.30
CA ARG A 91 -6.42 10.93 3.78
C ARG A 91 -6.06 9.74 2.89
N GLY A 92 -6.42 8.52 3.31
CA GLY A 92 -6.25 7.31 2.52
C GLY A 92 -6.96 7.38 1.17
N LYS A 93 -8.22 7.86 1.12
CA LYS A 93 -8.96 8.09 -0.13
C LYS A 93 -8.29 9.13 -1.04
N LEU A 94 -7.78 10.23 -0.46
CA LEU A 94 -7.07 11.25 -1.23
C LEU A 94 -5.75 10.70 -1.82
N LEU A 95 -5.00 9.93 -1.02
CA LEU A 95 -3.79 9.24 -1.47
C LEU A 95 -4.11 8.22 -2.57
N ALA A 96 -5.18 7.43 -2.40
CA ALA A 96 -5.64 6.46 -3.39
C ALA A 96 -5.95 7.12 -4.74
N ALA A 97 -6.66 8.25 -4.72
CA ALA A 97 -6.96 9.02 -5.93
C ALA A 97 -5.68 9.54 -6.62
N LYS A 98 -4.73 10.09 -5.84
CA LYS A 98 -3.43 10.55 -6.40
C LYS A 98 -2.61 9.40 -6.98
N LEU A 99 -2.56 8.25 -6.31
CA LEU A 99 -1.84 7.07 -6.78
C LEU A 99 -2.52 6.45 -8.02
N GLY A 100 -3.84 6.31 -8.00
CA GLY A 100 -4.61 5.80 -9.14
C GLY A 100 -4.37 6.63 -10.41
N TYR A 101 -4.40 7.96 -10.29
CA TYR A 101 -4.03 8.84 -11.40
C TYR A 101 -2.57 8.64 -11.86
N ARG A 102 -1.62 8.53 -10.91
CA ARG A 102 -0.18 8.41 -11.23
C ARG A 102 0.22 7.07 -11.81
N LEU A 103 -0.48 6.00 -11.42
CA LEU A 103 -0.22 4.62 -11.83
C LEU A 103 -1.12 4.19 -12.98
N SER A 104 -2.01 5.07 -13.46
CA SER A 104 -3.08 4.71 -14.42
C SER A 104 -3.88 3.49 -13.95
N ALA A 105 -4.15 3.43 -12.64
CA ALA A 105 -4.79 2.30 -11.99
C ALA A 105 -6.23 2.63 -11.59
N ALA A 106 -7.09 1.61 -11.62
CA ALA A 106 -8.43 1.72 -11.07
C ALA A 106 -8.39 1.87 -9.54
N VAL A 107 -9.32 2.64 -8.99
CA VAL A 107 -9.46 2.84 -7.54
C VAL A 107 -10.81 2.32 -7.09
N SER A 108 -10.80 1.40 -6.13
CA SER A 108 -11.99 0.94 -5.41
C SER A 108 -11.95 1.48 -3.99
N ASN A 109 -13.02 2.13 -3.57
CA ASN A 109 -13.15 2.73 -2.24
C ASN A 109 -14.13 1.93 -1.38
N ASP A 110 -14.00 2.07 -0.06
CA ASP A 110 -14.93 1.49 0.91
C ASP A 110 -15.06 -0.05 0.81
N ALA A 111 -14.00 -0.72 0.36
CA ALA A 111 -13.91 -2.17 0.34
C ALA A 111 -13.93 -2.73 1.76
N SER A 112 -14.83 -3.68 2.01
CA SER A 112 -14.96 -4.38 3.30
C SER A 112 -14.21 -5.73 3.30
N GLU A 113 -13.89 -6.25 2.11
CA GLU A 113 -13.18 -7.51 1.92
C GLU A 113 -12.37 -7.44 0.63
N VAL A 114 -11.20 -8.09 0.61
CA VAL A 114 -10.39 -8.31 -0.59
C VAL A 114 -10.07 -9.79 -0.65
N ALA A 115 -10.56 -10.47 -1.67
CA ALA A 115 -10.33 -11.88 -1.90
C ALA A 115 -9.95 -12.13 -3.36
N LEU A 116 -9.15 -13.17 -3.60
CA LEU A 116 -8.87 -13.64 -4.94
C LEU A 116 -10.02 -14.56 -5.38
N GLN A 117 -10.58 -14.30 -6.55
CA GLN A 117 -11.48 -15.24 -7.21
C GLN A 117 -10.71 -16.00 -8.28
N ASP A 118 -10.79 -17.33 -8.25
CA ASP A 118 -10.34 -18.15 -9.37
C ASP A 118 -11.28 -17.91 -10.54
N GLY A 119 -10.75 -17.27 -11.60
CA GLY A 119 -11.47 -17.09 -12.85
C GLY A 119 -11.71 -18.45 -13.49
N THR A 120 -12.93 -18.98 -13.35
CA THR A 120 -13.40 -20.10 -14.17
C THR A 120 -13.78 -19.51 -15.53
N GLY A 121 -12.82 -19.56 -16.46
CA GLY A 121 -13.03 -19.37 -17.90
C GLY A 121 -13.03 -20.71 -18.61
#